data_AF-A0A1H0MKW1-F1
#
_entry.id   AF-A0A1H0MKW1-F1
#
_cell.length_a   1.000
_cell.length_b   1.000
_cell.length_c   1.000
_cell.angle_alpha   90.00
_cell.angle_beta   90.00
_cell.angle_gamma   90.00
#
_symmetry.space_group_name_H-M   'P 1'
#
loop_
_entity.id
_entity.type
_entity.pdbx_description
1 polymer ?
#
loop_
_entity_poly.entity_id
_entity_poly.type
_entity_poly.pdbx_seq_one_letter_code
_entity_poly.pdbx_strand_id
1 'polypeptide(L)'
;MEMAEVMRQRRAELGMSQTDLAEQAGVGVRQIRRYEAGEQEPGLTVGLAIAKALRITVSELTGERPQGINLTGEWWMSWQTSKDGEEVITAQEVRFAQEGDLIDVQTLTRGIEVEDGGYHWHGELRLWDNEILMGWYAANDGSVRSKGTMYFVLHPHGVSMTGRWVGLSYDGKIMTGWGAMGRTEEDARGLIEQLKGANA
;
A
#
# COMPACT_ATOMS: atom_id res chain seq x y z
N MET A 1 24.77 -0.79 -3.59
CA MET A 1 24.87 0.19 -4.70
C MET A 1 25.11 1.52 -4.02
N GLU A 2 26.06 2.30 -4.50
CA GLU A 2 26.30 3.64 -3.94
C GLU A 2 25.14 4.57 -4.33
N MET A 3 24.77 5.53 -3.47
CA MET A 3 23.68 6.48 -3.72
C MET A 3 23.80 7.19 -5.09
N ALA A 4 25.02 7.50 -5.51
CA ALA A 4 25.32 8.07 -6.82
C ALA A 4 24.84 7.19 -7.99
N GLU A 5 24.96 5.87 -7.85
CA GLU A 5 24.53 4.89 -8.84
C GLU A 5 23.00 4.79 -8.88
N VAL A 6 22.35 4.72 -7.72
CA VAL A 6 20.88 4.73 -7.61
C VAL A 6 20.30 5.98 -8.27
N MET A 7 20.88 7.16 -7.99
CA MET A 7 20.43 8.43 -8.53
C MET A 7 20.49 8.43 -10.06
N ARG A 8 21.62 8.00 -10.64
CA ARG A 8 21.82 7.90 -12.10
C ARG A 8 20.84 6.92 -12.74
N GLN A 9 20.73 5.72 -12.17
CA GLN A 9 19.89 4.67 -12.72
C GLN A 9 18.43 5.09 -12.70
N ARG A 10 17.92 5.53 -11.55
CA ARG A 10 16.51 5.90 -11.40
C ARG A 10 16.13 7.09 -12.26
N ARG A 11 17.02 8.09 -12.37
CA ARG A 11 16.82 9.22 -13.28
C ARG A 11 16.67 8.75 -14.74
N ALA A 12 17.53 7.83 -15.17
CA ALA A 12 17.47 7.28 -16.53
C ALA A 12 16.20 6.47 -16.79
N GLU A 13 15.76 5.65 -15.82
CA GLU A 13 14.50 4.89 -15.89
C GLU A 13 13.27 5.79 -16.05
N LEU A 14 13.30 6.97 -15.43
CA LEU A 14 12.24 7.99 -15.55
C LEU A 14 12.35 8.85 -16.81
N GLY A 15 13.34 8.62 -17.67
CA GLY A 15 13.58 9.42 -18.87
C GLY A 15 14.00 10.86 -18.59
N MET A 16 14.51 11.15 -17.38
CA MET A 16 14.89 12.50 -16.95
C MET A 16 16.34 12.83 -17.33
N SER A 17 16.59 14.07 -17.76
CA SER A 17 17.93 14.65 -17.83
C SER A 17 18.42 15.09 -16.43
N GLN A 18 19.73 15.33 -16.28
CA GLN A 18 20.27 15.92 -15.05
C GLN A 18 19.66 17.29 -14.74
N THR A 19 19.26 18.04 -15.79
CA THR A 19 18.58 19.33 -15.65
C THR A 19 17.18 19.15 -15.07
N ASP A 20 16.42 18.18 -15.56
CA ASP A 20 15.05 17.92 -15.08
C ASP A 20 15.05 17.50 -13.61
N LEU A 21 16.00 16.64 -13.22
CA LEU A 21 16.16 16.24 -11.81
C LEU A 21 16.54 17.44 -10.93
N ALA A 22 17.43 18.31 -11.41
CA ALA A 22 17.85 19.50 -10.67
C ALA A 22 16.67 20.46 -10.45
N GLU A 23 15.87 20.68 -11.49
CA GLU A 23 14.70 21.55 -11.45
C GLU A 23 13.63 21.00 -10.47
N GLN A 24 13.35 19.69 -10.53
CA GLN A 24 12.39 19.04 -9.64
C GLN A 24 12.86 18.96 -8.18
N ALA A 25 14.17 18.77 -7.95
CA ALA A 25 14.74 18.73 -6.61
C ALA A 25 15.08 20.12 -6.04
N GLY A 26 14.93 21.20 -6.82
CA GLY A 26 15.22 22.56 -6.39
C GLY A 26 16.70 22.83 -6.12
N VAL A 27 17.60 22.20 -6.89
CA VAL A 27 19.07 22.35 -6.75
C VAL A 27 19.74 22.71 -8.07
N GLY A 28 21.00 23.11 -8.05
CA GLY A 28 21.74 23.40 -9.28
C GLY A 28 22.15 22.14 -10.05
N VAL A 29 22.10 22.17 -11.38
CA VAL A 29 22.52 21.03 -12.25
C VAL A 29 23.96 20.58 -11.96
N ARG A 30 24.85 21.53 -11.61
CA ARG A 30 26.22 21.20 -11.19
C ARG A 30 26.27 20.34 -9.92
N GLN A 31 25.35 20.54 -8.97
CA GLN A 31 25.26 19.72 -7.76
C GLN A 31 24.81 18.30 -8.10
N ILE A 32 23.75 18.16 -8.91
CA ILE A 32 23.31 16.85 -9.42
C ILE A 32 24.47 16.09 -10.07
N ARG A 33 25.25 16.76 -10.93
CA ARG A 33 26.42 16.13 -11.58
C ARG A 33 27.45 15.61 -10.58
N ARG A 34 27.76 16.36 -9.51
CA ARG A 34 28.70 15.93 -8.46
C ARG A 34 28.16 14.78 -7.63
N TYR A 35 26.86 14.81 -7.32
CA TYR A 35 26.17 13.73 -6.62
C TYR A 35 26.19 12.44 -7.46
N GLU A 36 25.85 12.51 -8.74
CA GLU A 36 25.89 11.36 -9.66
C GLU A 36 27.31 10.85 -9.94
N ALA A 37 28.33 11.68 -9.74
CA ALA A 37 29.73 11.29 -9.84
C ALA A 37 30.29 10.68 -8.54
N GLY A 38 29.55 10.75 -7.43
CA GLY A 38 30.03 10.33 -6.11
C GLY A 38 31.09 11.28 -5.52
N GLU A 39 31.28 12.47 -6.11
CA GLU A 39 32.24 13.47 -5.62
C GLU A 39 31.76 14.18 -4.35
N GLN A 40 30.45 14.18 -4.12
CA GLN A 40 29.80 14.84 -3.01
C GLN A 40 28.49 14.10 -2.69
N GLU A 41 28.12 14.01 -1.42
CA GLU A 41 26.79 13.55 -1.01
C GLU A 41 25.83 14.73 -0.76
N PRO A 42 24.54 14.61 -1.11
CA PRO A 42 23.54 15.58 -0.74
C PRO A 42 23.30 15.55 0.78
N GLY A 43 23.15 16.73 1.39
CA GLY A 43 22.64 16.81 2.76
C GLY A 43 21.18 16.35 2.85
N LEU A 44 20.71 15.99 4.05
CA LEU A 44 19.39 15.37 4.29
C LEU A 44 18.22 16.04 3.54
N THR A 45 18.07 17.35 3.65
CA THR A 45 16.97 18.09 2.99
C THR A 45 17.02 17.96 1.47
N VAL A 46 18.22 17.98 0.88
CA VAL A 46 18.41 17.82 -0.56
C VAL A 46 18.21 16.35 -0.96
N GLY A 47 18.66 15.41 -0.13
CA GLY A 47 18.41 13.98 -0.33
C GLY A 47 16.92 13.65 -0.37
N LEU A 48 16.13 14.20 0.55
CA LEU A 48 14.66 14.09 0.55
C LEU A 48 14.02 14.65 -0.73
N ALA A 49 14.47 15.83 -1.19
CA ALA A 49 13.96 16.44 -2.41
C ALA A 49 14.30 15.61 -3.66
N ILE A 50 15.53 15.06 -3.71
CA ILE A 50 15.97 14.17 -4.79
C ILE A 50 15.17 12.87 -4.79
N ALA A 51 15.00 12.21 -3.64
CA ALA A 51 14.21 10.98 -3.52
C ALA A 51 12.77 11.19 -4.02
N LYS A 52 12.14 12.29 -3.59
CA LYS A 52 10.80 12.70 -4.05
C LYS A 52 10.75 12.92 -5.57
N ALA A 53 11.72 13.63 -6.14
CA ALA A 53 11.79 13.85 -7.59
C ALA A 53 11.99 12.53 -8.37
N LEU A 54 12.76 11.59 -7.82
CA LEU A 54 13.02 10.27 -8.38
C LEU A 54 11.94 9.22 -8.08
N ARG A 55 10.87 9.61 -7.38
CA ARG A 55 9.74 8.73 -7.02
C ARG A 55 10.22 7.45 -6.33
N ILE A 56 11.15 7.61 -5.39
CA ILE A 56 11.69 6.57 -4.51
C ILE A 56 11.76 7.14 -3.08
N THR A 57 11.89 6.26 -2.10
CA THR A 57 12.14 6.57 -0.70
C THR A 57 13.59 7.01 -0.48
N VAL A 58 13.87 7.65 0.66
CA VAL A 58 15.25 8.01 1.03
C VAL A 58 16.10 6.76 1.26
N SER A 59 15.51 5.73 1.84
CA SER A 59 16.15 4.43 2.03
C SER A 59 16.58 3.83 0.70
N GLU A 60 15.69 3.84 -0.30
CA GLU A 60 16.02 3.41 -1.67
C GLU A 60 17.16 4.24 -2.27
N LEU A 61 17.10 5.56 -2.10
CA LEU A 61 18.16 6.46 -2.57
C LEU A 61 19.52 6.11 -1.97
N THR A 62 19.56 5.68 -0.70
CA THR A 62 20.80 5.23 -0.02
C THR A 62 21.25 3.82 -0.41
N GLY A 63 20.57 3.17 -1.35
CA GLY A 63 20.97 1.85 -1.87
C GLY A 63 20.30 0.67 -1.18
N GLU A 64 19.36 0.90 -0.27
CA GLU A 64 18.44 -0.15 0.15
C GLU A 64 17.61 -0.55 -1.06
N ARG A 65 17.60 -1.82 -1.43
CA ARG A 65 16.67 -2.29 -2.46
C ARG A 65 15.34 -2.57 -1.76
N PRO A 66 14.20 -2.16 -2.32
CA PRO A 66 12.93 -2.78 -1.94
C PRO A 66 13.13 -4.27 -2.21
N GLN A 67 13.17 -5.06 -1.15
CA GLN A 67 13.24 -6.50 -1.33
C GLN A 67 11.83 -6.97 -1.65
N GLY A 68 11.49 -7.03 -2.94
CA GLY A 68 10.30 -7.75 -3.38
C GLY A 68 9.23 -6.97 -4.13
N ILE A 69 7.98 -7.37 -3.94
CA ILE A 69 6.84 -6.90 -4.72
C ILE A 69 6.46 -5.48 -4.25
N ASN A 70 6.37 -4.55 -5.20
CA ASN A 70 5.82 -3.22 -4.95
C ASN A 70 4.29 -3.26 -5.07
N LEU A 71 3.62 -3.01 -3.96
CA LEU A 71 2.17 -3.03 -3.81
C LEU A 71 1.57 -1.62 -3.78
N THR A 72 2.39 -0.57 -3.91
CA THR A 72 1.92 0.83 -3.96
C THR A 72 0.92 1.02 -5.10
N GLY A 73 -0.15 1.76 -4.82
CA GLY A 73 -1.17 2.11 -5.80
C GLY A 73 -2.58 1.85 -5.31
N GLU A 74 -3.51 1.83 -6.25
CA GLU A 74 -4.93 1.63 -5.98
C GLU A 74 -5.28 0.14 -6.07
N TRP A 75 -6.14 -0.27 -5.14
CA TRP A 75 -6.61 -1.63 -4.97
C TRP A 75 -8.08 -1.64 -4.60
N TRP A 76 -8.75 -2.73 -4.93
CA TRP A 76 -10.07 -3.04 -4.40
C TRP A 76 -9.93 -4.07 -3.30
N MET A 77 -10.47 -3.77 -2.13
CA MET A 77 -10.57 -4.69 -1.00
C MET A 77 -12.02 -5.12 -0.84
N SER A 78 -12.24 -6.43 -0.76
CA SER A 78 -13.55 -7.01 -0.51
C SER A 78 -13.61 -7.69 0.85
N TRP A 79 -14.80 -7.69 1.46
CA TRP A 79 -15.04 -8.19 2.80
C TRP A 79 -16.29 -9.06 2.84
N GLN A 80 -16.13 -10.30 3.28
CA GLN A 80 -17.24 -11.11 3.76
C GLN A 80 -17.56 -10.65 5.18
N THR A 81 -18.75 -10.11 5.39
CA THR A 81 -19.25 -9.67 6.69
C THR A 81 -20.70 -10.15 6.87
N SER A 82 -21.34 -9.76 7.97
CA SER A 82 -22.76 -10.00 8.21
C SER A 82 -23.45 -8.74 8.72
N LYS A 83 -24.66 -8.49 8.23
CA LYS A 83 -25.56 -7.42 8.65
C LYS A 83 -26.91 -8.06 8.96
N ASP A 84 -27.46 -7.81 10.15
CA ASP A 84 -28.73 -8.37 10.62
C ASP A 84 -28.84 -9.91 10.50
N GLY A 85 -27.70 -10.61 10.61
CA GLY A 85 -27.61 -12.07 10.51
C GLY A 85 -27.51 -12.60 9.08
N GLU A 86 -27.61 -11.74 8.07
CA GLU A 86 -27.40 -12.08 6.68
C GLU A 86 -25.96 -11.79 6.25
N GLU A 87 -25.37 -12.71 5.50
CA GLU A 87 -24.04 -12.51 4.92
C GLU A 87 -24.10 -11.44 3.84
N VAL A 88 -23.13 -10.53 3.87
CA VAL A 88 -22.97 -9.49 2.85
C VAL A 88 -21.51 -9.46 2.42
N ILE A 89 -21.28 -9.39 1.11
CA ILE A 89 -19.98 -9.09 0.53
C ILE A 89 -19.95 -7.61 0.17
N THR A 90 -19.03 -6.88 0.77
CA THR A 90 -18.80 -5.47 0.46
C THR A 90 -17.46 -5.29 -0.24
N ALA A 91 -17.25 -4.16 -0.91
CA ALA A 91 -15.97 -3.82 -1.49
C ALA A 91 -15.71 -2.33 -1.38
N GLN A 92 -14.44 -1.96 -1.20
CA GLN A 92 -13.97 -0.58 -1.07
C GLN A 92 -12.70 -0.41 -1.89
N GLU A 93 -12.59 0.74 -2.53
CA GLU A 93 -11.34 1.13 -3.15
C GLU A 93 -10.41 1.69 -2.05
N VAL A 94 -9.14 1.31 -2.10
CA VAL A 94 -8.12 1.73 -1.15
C VAL A 94 -6.86 2.16 -1.89
N ARG A 95 -6.03 2.95 -1.21
CA ARG A 95 -4.68 3.28 -1.66
C ARG A 95 -3.66 2.68 -0.71
N PHE A 96 -2.69 1.99 -1.28
CA PHE A 96 -1.50 1.49 -0.60
C PHE A 96 -0.33 2.44 -0.85
N ALA A 97 0.37 2.82 0.21
CA ALA A 97 1.66 3.48 0.15
C ALA A 97 2.68 2.60 0.87
N GLN A 98 3.65 2.04 0.13
CA GLN A 98 4.64 1.12 0.66
C GLN A 98 5.98 1.83 0.90
N GLU A 99 6.53 1.64 2.10
CA GLU A 99 7.89 2.03 2.48
C GLU A 99 8.63 0.80 3.05
N GLY A 100 9.53 0.23 2.25
CA GLY A 100 10.14 -1.06 2.57
C GLY A 100 9.09 -2.16 2.68
N ASP A 101 9.02 -2.80 3.84
CA ASP A 101 8.03 -3.84 4.14
C ASP A 101 6.75 -3.29 4.78
N LEU A 102 6.70 -2.00 5.11
CA LEU A 102 5.54 -1.37 5.71
C LEU A 102 4.61 -0.82 4.63
N ILE A 103 3.31 -0.99 4.81
CA ILE A 103 2.27 -0.53 3.90
C ILE A 103 1.23 0.23 4.70
N ASP A 104 1.15 1.53 4.47
CA ASP A 104 0.01 2.33 4.87
C ASP A 104 -1.14 2.08 3.90
N VAL A 105 -2.32 1.84 4.45
CA VAL A 105 -3.56 1.66 3.69
C VAL A 105 -4.62 2.65 4.15
N GLN A 106 -5.31 3.25 3.18
CA GLN A 106 -6.45 4.12 3.44
C GLN A 106 -7.54 3.89 2.40
N THR A 107 -8.79 3.91 2.84
CA THR A 107 -9.94 3.88 1.92
C THR A 107 -10.02 5.14 1.06
N LEU A 108 -10.32 4.97 -0.22
CA LEU A 108 -10.74 6.02 -1.15
C LEU A 108 -12.26 6.12 -1.24
N THR A 109 -12.98 5.01 -1.04
CA THR A 109 -14.45 4.96 -1.02
C THR A 109 -14.98 4.37 0.28
N ARG A 110 -16.25 4.64 0.59
CA ARG A 110 -16.97 4.02 1.72
C ARG A 110 -17.50 2.63 1.41
N GLY A 111 -17.50 2.24 0.13
CA GLY A 111 -17.92 0.93 -0.37
C GLY A 111 -19.42 0.75 -0.49
N ILE A 112 -20.14 0.98 0.61
CA ILE A 112 -21.61 1.05 0.64
C ILE A 112 -22.06 2.44 1.10
N GLU A 113 -23.35 2.72 0.97
CA GLU A 113 -23.95 3.96 1.44
C GLU A 113 -23.79 4.13 2.96
N VAL A 114 -23.72 5.38 3.42
CA VAL A 114 -23.52 5.70 4.85
C VAL A 114 -24.65 5.14 5.70
N GLU A 115 -25.88 5.23 5.22
CA GLU A 115 -27.08 4.70 5.88
C GLU A 115 -27.02 3.18 6.06
N ASP A 116 -26.29 2.51 5.15
CA ASP A 116 -26.08 1.07 5.20
C ASP A 116 -24.88 0.64 6.04
N GLY A 117 -24.14 1.59 6.60
CA GLY A 117 -22.95 1.36 7.42
C GLY A 117 -21.64 1.60 6.68
N GLY A 118 -21.63 2.38 5.59
CA GLY A 118 -20.41 2.73 4.86
C GLY A 118 -19.53 3.75 5.59
N TYR A 119 -18.25 3.41 5.80
CA TYR A 119 -17.27 4.27 6.48
C TYR A 119 -15.89 4.22 5.83
N HIS A 120 -15.11 5.27 6.08
CA HIS A 120 -13.68 5.29 5.77
C HIS A 120 -12.87 4.70 6.92
N TRP A 121 -11.79 4.03 6.58
CA TRP A 121 -10.84 3.49 7.55
C TRP A 121 -9.41 3.64 7.02
N HIS A 122 -8.47 3.50 7.95
CA HIS A 122 -7.05 3.44 7.68
C HIS A 122 -6.43 2.26 8.41
N GLY A 123 -5.24 1.86 7.98
CA GLY A 123 -4.54 0.74 8.57
C GLY A 123 -3.08 0.72 8.18
N GLU A 124 -2.36 -0.20 8.79
CA GLU A 124 -0.97 -0.46 8.51
C GLU A 124 -0.79 -1.98 8.41
N LEU A 125 -0.16 -2.42 7.33
CA LEU A 125 0.17 -3.81 7.06
C LEU A 125 1.69 -3.92 6.91
N ARG A 126 2.25 -5.06 7.31
CA ARG A 126 3.62 -5.44 6.96
C ARG A 126 3.62 -6.60 5.97
N LEU A 127 4.42 -6.47 4.92
CA LEU A 127 4.77 -7.53 3.99
C LEU A 127 5.88 -8.40 4.59
N TRP A 128 5.65 -9.72 4.67
CA TRP A 128 6.61 -10.70 5.15
C TRP A 128 6.94 -11.65 4.01
N ASP A 129 8.24 -11.81 3.74
CA ASP A 129 8.81 -12.79 2.79
C ASP A 129 8.20 -12.75 1.37
N ASN A 130 7.63 -11.61 0.95
CA ASN A 130 6.85 -11.47 -0.28
C ASN A 130 5.65 -12.41 -0.41
N GLU A 131 5.16 -12.92 0.72
CA GLU A 131 4.10 -13.94 0.75
C GLU A 131 2.93 -13.52 1.64
N ILE A 132 3.17 -12.83 2.75
CA ILE A 132 2.12 -12.55 3.73
C ILE A 132 1.99 -11.05 4.00
N LEU A 133 0.77 -10.52 4.01
CA LEU A 133 0.46 -9.22 4.58
C LEU A 133 -0.32 -9.41 5.88
N MET A 134 0.15 -8.78 6.95
CA MET A 134 -0.59 -8.75 8.21
C MET A 134 -0.44 -7.42 8.92
N GLY A 135 -1.46 -7.04 9.68
CA GLY A 135 -1.47 -5.78 10.40
C GLY A 135 -2.86 -5.42 10.91
N TRP A 136 -3.16 -4.13 10.99
CA TRP A 136 -4.38 -3.62 11.64
C TRP A 136 -5.12 -2.61 10.77
N TYR A 137 -6.39 -2.38 11.11
CA TYR A 137 -7.20 -1.29 10.59
C TYR A 137 -8.06 -0.67 11.68
N ALA A 138 -8.45 0.59 11.48
CA ALA A 138 -9.38 1.32 12.32
C ALA A 138 -10.21 2.31 11.50
N ALA A 139 -11.49 2.42 11.82
CA ALA A 139 -12.38 3.41 11.23
C ALA A 139 -11.91 4.85 11.54
N ASN A 140 -12.01 5.72 10.55
CA ASN A 140 -11.67 7.14 10.66
C ASN A 140 -12.77 7.96 11.34
N ASP A 141 -14.01 7.47 11.28
CA ASP A 141 -15.20 8.16 11.79
C ASP A 141 -15.38 7.87 13.28
N GLY A 142 -15.41 8.92 14.11
CA GLY A 142 -15.51 8.78 15.57
C GLY A 142 -16.79 8.09 16.07
N SER A 143 -17.83 8.00 15.24
CA SER A 143 -19.05 7.25 15.55
C SER A 143 -18.91 5.74 15.27
N VAL A 144 -17.98 5.36 14.40
CA VAL A 144 -17.75 3.98 13.97
C VAL A 144 -16.62 3.37 14.79
N ARG A 145 -16.93 2.34 15.58
CA ARG A 145 -15.94 1.66 16.44
C ARG A 145 -15.22 0.50 15.77
N SER A 146 -15.42 0.31 14.46
CA SER A 146 -14.83 -0.78 13.69
C SER A 146 -13.30 -0.66 13.68
N LYS A 147 -12.63 -1.72 14.14
CA LYS A 147 -11.19 -1.88 14.10
C LYS A 147 -10.85 -3.35 14.27
N GLY A 148 -9.69 -3.76 13.80
CA GLY A 148 -9.31 -5.15 13.82
C GLY A 148 -7.94 -5.42 13.22
N THR A 149 -7.73 -6.69 12.88
CA THR A 149 -6.51 -7.20 12.26
C THR A 149 -6.81 -7.99 10.99
N MET A 150 -5.81 -8.10 10.13
CA MET A 150 -5.88 -8.79 8.85
C MET A 150 -4.70 -9.75 8.71
N TYR A 151 -4.93 -10.88 8.06
CA TYR A 151 -3.91 -11.83 7.63
C TYR A 151 -4.23 -12.26 6.20
N PHE A 152 -3.36 -11.89 5.26
CA PHE A 152 -3.53 -12.10 3.83
C PHE A 152 -2.33 -12.82 3.24
N VAL A 153 -2.59 -13.77 2.34
CA VAL A 153 -1.61 -14.42 1.49
C VAL A 153 -1.59 -13.69 0.15
N LEU A 154 -0.41 -13.27 -0.26
CA LEU A 154 -0.12 -12.60 -1.52
C LEU A 154 0.02 -13.62 -2.64
N HIS A 155 -0.66 -13.37 -3.75
CA HIS A 155 -0.43 -14.14 -4.97
C HIS A 155 1.03 -13.97 -5.43
N PRO A 156 1.74 -15.02 -5.88
CA PRO A 156 3.18 -14.97 -6.22
C PRO A 156 3.60 -13.89 -7.23
N HIS A 157 2.66 -13.38 -8.02
CA HIS A 157 2.88 -12.30 -8.99
C HIS A 157 2.46 -10.91 -8.50
N GLY A 158 2.03 -10.76 -7.25
CA GLY A 158 1.65 -9.46 -6.69
C GLY A 158 0.37 -8.86 -7.27
N VAL A 159 -0.53 -9.69 -7.78
CA VAL A 159 -1.74 -9.26 -8.51
C VAL A 159 -3.02 -9.32 -7.67
N SER A 160 -3.03 -10.14 -6.62
CA SER A 160 -4.17 -10.30 -5.72
C SER A 160 -3.73 -10.82 -4.36
N MET A 161 -4.63 -10.74 -3.38
CA MET A 161 -4.43 -11.26 -2.03
C MET A 161 -5.71 -11.88 -1.50
N THR A 162 -5.59 -12.93 -0.69
CA THR A 162 -6.72 -13.60 -0.07
C THR A 162 -6.41 -14.00 1.36
N GLY A 163 -7.40 -13.99 2.24
CA GLY A 163 -7.15 -14.28 3.64
C GLY A 163 -8.31 -13.90 4.55
N ARG A 164 -8.01 -13.61 5.81
CA ARG A 164 -9.04 -13.36 6.82
C ARG A 164 -8.81 -12.04 7.52
N TRP A 165 -9.91 -11.43 7.91
CA TRP A 165 -9.93 -10.32 8.85
C TRP A 165 -10.59 -10.78 10.16
N VAL A 166 -10.21 -10.15 11.26
CA VAL A 166 -10.84 -10.31 12.58
C VAL A 166 -11.08 -8.92 13.13
N GLY A 167 -12.30 -8.64 13.56
CA GLY A 167 -12.70 -7.33 14.06
C GLY A 167 -13.85 -7.41 15.06
N LEU A 168 -14.36 -6.26 15.46
CA LEU A 168 -15.53 -6.15 16.30
C LEU A 168 -16.77 -5.82 15.48
N SER A 169 -17.86 -6.53 15.74
CA SER A 169 -19.19 -6.16 15.29
C SER A 169 -19.70 -4.89 16.01
N TYR A 170 -20.81 -4.34 15.54
CA TYR A 170 -21.47 -3.21 16.21
C TYR A 170 -21.88 -3.53 17.66
N ASP A 171 -22.30 -4.77 17.94
CA ASP A 171 -22.67 -5.23 19.30
C ASP A 171 -21.46 -5.65 20.15
N GLY A 172 -20.23 -5.41 19.68
CA GLY A 172 -18.99 -5.62 20.44
C GLY A 172 -18.50 -7.06 20.50
N LYS A 173 -19.07 -7.97 19.71
CA LYS A 173 -18.59 -9.34 19.57
C LYS A 173 -17.42 -9.41 18.61
N ILE A 174 -16.49 -10.32 18.87
CA ILE A 174 -15.43 -10.64 17.91
C ILE A 174 -16.07 -11.39 16.74
N MET A 175 -15.79 -10.93 15.53
CA MET A 175 -16.22 -11.55 14.29
C MET A 175 -15.05 -11.66 13.31
N THR A 176 -15.19 -12.56 12.35
CA THR A 176 -14.20 -12.79 11.29
C THR A 176 -14.90 -13.16 10.00
N GLY A 177 -14.29 -12.80 8.88
CA GLY A 177 -14.71 -13.23 7.56
C GLY A 177 -13.53 -13.37 6.61
N TRP A 178 -13.79 -13.90 5.43
CA TRP A 178 -12.88 -13.80 4.30
C TRP A 178 -12.71 -12.34 3.89
N GLY A 179 -11.48 -11.99 3.52
CA GLY A 179 -11.18 -10.78 2.78
C GLY A 179 -10.40 -11.15 1.53
N ALA A 180 -10.47 -10.28 0.54
CA ALA A 180 -9.65 -10.40 -0.64
C ALA A 180 -9.28 -9.04 -1.21
N MET A 181 -8.21 -8.99 -1.98
CA MET A 181 -7.80 -7.78 -2.71
C MET A 181 -7.52 -8.10 -4.17
N GLY A 182 -7.96 -7.21 -5.05
CA GLY A 182 -7.76 -7.30 -6.49
C GLY A 182 -7.53 -5.94 -7.12
N ARG A 183 -7.19 -5.94 -8.42
CA ARG A 183 -7.02 -4.69 -9.19
C ARG A 183 -8.35 -4.09 -9.62
N THR A 184 -9.42 -4.88 -9.64
CA THR A 184 -10.79 -4.44 -9.92
C THR A 184 -11.73 -4.88 -8.79
N GLU A 185 -12.89 -4.22 -8.69
CA GLU A 185 -13.93 -4.61 -7.72
C GLU A 185 -14.42 -6.05 -7.98
N GLU A 186 -14.62 -6.40 -9.25
CA GLU A 186 -15.06 -7.72 -9.68
C GLU A 186 -14.08 -8.82 -9.24
N ASP A 187 -12.77 -8.60 -9.46
CA ASP A 187 -11.73 -9.54 -9.03
C ASP A 187 -11.76 -9.74 -7.51
N ALA A 188 -11.82 -8.64 -6.75
CA ALA A 188 -11.80 -8.70 -5.29
C ALA A 188 -13.00 -9.46 -4.74
N ARG A 189 -14.21 -9.23 -5.28
CA ARG A 189 -15.42 -9.95 -4.88
C ARG A 189 -15.38 -11.42 -5.31
N GLY A 190 -14.95 -11.68 -6.56
CA GLY A 190 -14.85 -13.03 -7.11
C GLY A 190 -13.93 -13.94 -6.31
N LEU A 191 -12.82 -13.39 -5.80
CA LEU A 191 -11.90 -14.13 -4.92
C LEU A 191 -12.56 -14.59 -3.61
N ILE A 192 -13.46 -13.80 -3.02
CA ILE A 192 -14.19 -14.22 -1.81
C ILE A 192 -15.10 -15.41 -2.10
N GLU A 193 -15.81 -15.40 -3.23
CA GLU A 193 -16.67 -16.53 -3.59
C GLU A 193 -15.87 -17.81 -3.85
N GLN A 194 -14.69 -17.70 -4.45
CA GLN A 194 -13.78 -18.84 -4.62
C GLN A 194 -13.31 -19.41 -3.27
N LEU A 195 -12.93 -18.54 -2.33
CA LEU A 195 -12.52 -18.96 -0.98
C LEU A 195 -13.64 -19.66 -0.21
N LYS A 196 -14.88 -19.17 -0.38
CA LYS A 196 -16.07 -19.81 0.20
C LYS A 196 -16.30 -21.20 -0.39
N GLY A 197 -16.23 -21.34 -1.71
CA GLY A 197 -16.42 -22.61 -2.40
C GLY A 197 -15.34 -23.65 -2.11
N ALA A 198 -14.09 -23.23 -1.87
CA ALA A 198 -12.97 -24.12 -1.56
C ALA A 198 -12.97 -24.63 -0.10
N ASN A 199 -13.71 -23.98 0.80
CA ASN A 199 -13.77 -24.30 2.23
C ASN A 199 -15.17 -24.76 2.71
N ALA A 200 -16.08 -25.04 1.78
CA ALA A 200 -17.40 -25.63 2.04
C ALA A 200 -17.33 -27.16 2.00
#